data_AF-A0A662YQN1-F1
#
_entry.id   AF-A0A662YQN1-F1
#
_cell.length_a   1.000
_cell.length_b   1.000
_cell.length_c   1.000
_cell.angle_alpha   90.00
_cell.angle_beta   90.00
_cell.angle_gamma   90.00
#
_symmetry.space_group_name_H-M   'P 1'
#
loop_
_entity.id
_entity.type
_entity.pdbx_description
1 polymer ?
#
loop_
_entity_poly.entity_id
_entity_poly.type
_entity_poly.pdbx_seq_one_letter_code
_entity_poly.pdbx_strand_id
1 'polypeptide(L)'
;MAPWEEEELLLRRESSRSQLSSGSPGLWVHLYLAPSVQGESAIRFTSGAFSAEDICVAAAKECGILPVYHSLFSLASDDLSYWFPPNHIFIVGESTSITLLYRVR
;
A
#
# COMPACT_ATOMS: atom_id res chain seq x y z
N MET A 1 25.89 13.58 -14.42
CA MET A 1 24.70 13.08 -13.70
C MET A 1 25.14 12.75 -12.31
N ALA A 2 24.56 13.42 -11.33
CA ALA A 2 25.06 13.44 -9.97
C ALA A 2 24.43 12.30 -9.15
N PRO A 3 25.23 11.42 -8.51
CA PRO A 3 24.71 10.25 -7.79
C PRO A 3 23.90 10.59 -6.52
N TRP A 4 23.86 11.86 -6.09
CA TRP A 4 23.17 12.28 -4.87
C TRP A 4 21.67 12.59 -5.05
N GLU A 5 21.17 12.70 -6.29
CA GLU A 5 19.72 12.88 -6.53
C GLU A 5 18.92 11.61 -6.18
N GLU A 6 19.53 10.43 -6.31
CA GLU A 6 18.88 9.15 -5.98
C GLU A 6 18.78 8.95 -4.47
N GLU A 7 19.78 9.38 -3.69
CA GLU A 7 19.76 9.28 -2.22
C GLU A 7 18.73 10.23 -1.59
N GLU A 8 18.54 11.44 -2.13
CA GLU A 8 17.49 12.37 -1.70
C GLU A 8 16.07 11.83 -1.99
N LEU A 9 15.89 11.16 -3.13
CA LEU A 9 14.63 10.48 -3.46
C LEU A 9 14.38 9.28 -2.55
N LEU A 10 15.43 8.53 -2.17
CA LEU A 10 15.33 7.43 -1.20
C LEU A 10 15.04 7.94 0.21
N LEU A 11 15.68 9.02 0.66
CA LEU A 11 15.43 9.66 1.97
C LEU A 11 14.01 10.23 2.06
N ARG A 12 13.52 10.88 1.00
CA ARG A 12 12.13 11.36 0.92
C ARG A 12 11.13 10.21 0.98
N ARG A 13 11.45 9.09 0.33
CA ARG A 13 10.66 7.84 0.32
C ARG A 13 10.70 7.10 1.65
N GLU A 14 11.76 7.26 2.44
CA GLU A 14 11.89 6.73 3.80
C GLU A 14 11.15 7.62 4.82
N SER A 15 11.17 8.93 4.61
CA SER A 15 10.42 9.90 5.42
C SER A 15 8.90 9.77 5.22
N SER A 16 8.44 9.47 4.01
CA SER A 16 7.02 9.13 3.75
C SER A 16 6.58 7.84 4.44
N ARG A 17 7.50 6.87 4.64
CA ARG A 17 7.24 5.64 5.40
C ARG A 17 6.91 5.95 6.87
N SER A 18 7.56 6.97 7.44
CA SER A 18 7.38 7.38 8.84
C SER A 18 6.16 8.29 9.07
N GLN A 19 5.70 9.04 8.04
CA GLN A 19 4.61 10.02 8.22
C GLN A 19 3.19 9.45 8.08
N LEU A 20 3.01 8.27 7.47
CA LEU A 20 1.68 7.67 7.27
C LEU A 20 1.18 6.86 8.49
N SER A 21 2.06 6.62 9.48
CA SER A 21 1.82 5.71 10.60
C SER A 21 1.31 6.39 11.88
N SER A 22 1.11 7.71 11.90
CA SER A 22 0.79 8.43 13.15
C SER A 22 -0.61 9.02 13.15
N GLY A 23 -1.56 8.25 13.70
CA GLY A 23 -2.62 8.83 14.53
C GLY A 23 -4.06 8.59 14.10
N SER A 24 -4.34 7.87 13.01
CA SER A 24 -5.73 7.61 12.62
C SER A 24 -6.02 6.12 12.38
N PRO A 25 -7.02 5.53 13.06
CA PRO A 25 -7.38 4.12 12.91
C PRO A 25 -7.88 3.83 11.49
N GLY A 26 -7.55 2.64 10.98
CA GLY A 26 -7.91 2.17 9.65
C GLY A 26 -6.91 1.17 9.09
N LEU A 27 -7.19 0.70 7.88
CA LEU A 27 -6.29 -0.12 7.10
C LEU A 27 -5.62 0.74 6.02
N TRP A 28 -4.29 0.75 6.03
CA TRP A 28 -3.44 1.50 5.14
C TRP A 28 -2.76 0.56 4.14
N VAL A 29 -2.73 0.94 2.87
CA VAL A 29 -2.13 0.14 1.79
C VAL A 29 -1.12 0.98 1.04
N HIS A 30 0.15 0.63 1.14
CA HIS A 30 1.23 1.36 0.45
C HIS A 30 1.38 0.91 -0.99
N LEU A 31 1.30 1.86 -1.91
CA LEU A 31 1.44 1.72 -3.35
C LEU A 31 2.84 2.17 -3.80
N TYR A 32 3.68 1.22 -4.22
CA TYR A 32 5.03 1.56 -4.71
C TYR A 32 5.07 2.03 -6.16
N LEU A 33 4.03 1.72 -6.93
CA LEU A 33 3.97 1.92 -8.39
C LEU A 33 3.23 3.21 -8.80
N ALA A 34 2.57 3.89 -7.87
CA ALA A 34 1.79 5.08 -8.17
C ALA A 34 2.73 6.25 -8.55
N PRO A 35 2.50 6.93 -9.70
CA PRO A 35 3.24 8.14 -10.02
C PRO A 35 2.89 9.19 -8.96
N SER A 36 3.86 9.54 -8.12
CA SER A 36 3.70 10.53 -7.05
C SER A 36 3.50 11.92 -7.65
N VAL A 37 2.27 12.22 -8.07
CA VAL A 37 1.87 13.60 -8.41
C VAL A 37 1.53 14.42 -7.16
N GLN A 38 1.18 13.78 -6.02
CA GLN A 38 0.76 14.49 -4.80
C GLN A 38 1.32 13.93 -3.47
N GLY A 39 2.31 13.04 -3.51
CA GLY A 39 3.03 12.59 -2.30
C GLY A 39 2.31 11.55 -1.43
N GLU A 40 1.03 11.26 -1.67
CA GLU A 40 0.31 10.19 -1.01
C GLU A 40 0.37 8.91 -1.86
N SER A 41 1.29 8.02 -1.48
CA SER A 41 1.48 6.71 -2.10
C SER A 41 0.72 5.62 -1.33
N ALA A 42 -0.43 5.94 -0.73
CA ALA A 42 -1.18 4.98 0.07
C ALA A 42 -2.70 5.18 -0.01
N ILE A 43 -3.44 4.07 0.08
CA ILE A 43 -4.91 4.03 0.17
C ILE A 43 -5.30 3.75 1.61
N ARG A 44 -6.35 4.43 2.10
CA ARG A 44 -6.90 4.22 3.44
C ARG A 44 -8.33 3.68 3.39
N PHE A 45 -8.58 2.64 4.18
CA PHE A 45 -9.90 2.08 4.45
C PHE A 45 -10.25 2.36 5.91
N THR A 46 -11.43 2.93 6.16
CA THR A 46 -11.80 3.45 7.51
C THR A 46 -12.72 2.52 8.29
N SER A 47 -13.62 1.80 7.63
CA SER A 47 -14.46 0.79 8.29
C SER A 47 -15.04 -0.20 7.28
N GLY A 48 -15.21 -1.46 7.70
CA GLY A 48 -15.82 -2.52 6.89
C GLY A 48 -15.01 -3.81 6.87
N ALA A 49 -15.51 -4.79 6.10
CA ALA A 49 -14.79 -6.02 5.81
C ALA A 49 -14.37 -5.99 4.33
N PHE A 50 -13.08 -6.13 4.07
CA PHE A 50 -12.51 -6.06 2.73
C PHE A 50 -11.70 -7.31 2.45
N SER A 51 -11.91 -7.93 1.29
CA SER A 51 -11.03 -9.02 0.87
C SER A 51 -9.68 -8.46 0.39
N ALA A 52 -8.63 -9.29 0.48
CA ALA A 52 -7.33 -8.97 -0.10
C ALA A 52 -7.45 -8.70 -1.61
N GLU A 53 -8.32 -9.42 -2.31
CA GLU A 53 -8.63 -9.16 -3.71
C GLU A 53 -9.25 -7.77 -3.93
N ASP A 54 -10.27 -7.38 -3.17
CA ASP A 54 -10.91 -6.06 -3.31
C ASP A 54 -9.90 -4.93 -3.11
N ILE A 55 -9.03 -5.09 -2.10
CA ILE A 55 -7.96 -4.14 -1.81
C ILE A 55 -6.95 -4.09 -2.95
N CYS A 56 -6.52 -5.24 -3.48
CA CYS A 56 -5.64 -5.30 -4.65
C CYS A 56 -6.25 -4.64 -5.89
N VAL A 57 -7.55 -4.83 -6.14
CA VAL A 57 -8.26 -4.20 -7.26
C VAL A 57 -8.31 -2.67 -7.06
N ALA A 58 -8.58 -2.19 -5.85
CA ALA A 58 -8.55 -0.76 -5.55
C ALA A 58 -7.15 -0.17 -5.75
N ALA A 59 -6.12 -0.84 -5.25
CA ALA A 59 -4.72 -0.49 -5.45
C ALA A 59 -4.30 -0.46 -6.92
N ALA A 60 -4.74 -1.46 -7.69
CA ALA A 60 -4.50 -1.55 -9.12
C ALA A 60 -5.11 -0.36 -9.88
N LYS A 61 -6.34 0.03 -9.54
CA LYS A 61 -7.02 1.19 -10.14
C LYS A 61 -6.25 2.48 -9.88
N GLU A 62 -5.83 2.72 -8.64
CA GLU A 62 -5.04 3.91 -8.28
C GLU A 62 -3.67 3.94 -8.98
N CYS A 63 -3.05 2.78 -9.17
CA CYS A 63 -1.78 2.68 -9.91
C CYS A 63 -1.95 2.68 -11.44
N GLY A 64 -3.18 2.67 -11.97
CA GLY A 64 -3.42 2.54 -13.41
C GLY A 64 -2.99 1.17 -13.99
N ILE A 65 -2.99 0.12 -13.17
CA ILE A 65 -2.61 -1.24 -13.58
C ILE A 65 -3.77 -1.87 -14.35
N LEU A 66 -3.46 -2.43 -15.52
CA LEU A 66 -4.43 -3.14 -16.34
C LEU A 66 -4.89 -4.43 -15.65
N PRO A 67 -6.18 -4.83 -15.76
CA PRO A 67 -6.70 -6.04 -15.12
C PRO A 67 -5.94 -7.33 -15.47
N VAL A 68 -5.32 -7.40 -16.65
CA VAL A 68 -4.48 -8.54 -17.07
C VAL A 68 -3.28 -8.76 -16.15
N TYR A 69 -2.76 -7.70 -15.53
CA TYR A 69 -1.62 -7.78 -14.61
C TYR A 69 -2.05 -7.94 -13.16
N HIS A 70 -3.35 -7.94 -12.84
CA HIS A 70 -3.85 -8.01 -11.48
C HIS A 70 -3.31 -9.22 -10.71
N SER A 71 -3.22 -10.39 -11.37
CA SER A 71 -2.71 -11.63 -10.76
C SER A 71 -1.23 -11.59 -10.36
N LEU A 72 -0.47 -10.61 -10.85
CA LEU A 72 0.94 -10.41 -10.46
C LEU A 72 1.08 -9.70 -9.12
N PHE A 73 0.01 -9.04 -8.65
CA PHE A 73 0.05 -8.25 -7.43
C PHE A 73 -0.57 -8.98 -6.25
N SER A 74 -0.01 -8.73 -5.07
CA SER A 74 -0.45 -9.30 -3.81
C SER A 74 -0.18 -8.32 -2.67
N LEU A 75 -0.82 -8.57 -1.53
CA LEU A 75 -0.65 -7.81 -0.30
C LEU A 75 0.33 -8.53 0.62
N ALA A 76 1.29 -7.80 1.15
CA ALA A 76 2.20 -8.26 2.18
C ALA A 76 1.97 -7.48 3.49
N SER A 77 2.40 -8.07 4.61
CA SER A 77 2.50 -7.33 5.87
C SER A 77 3.48 -6.16 5.72
N ASP A 78 3.36 -5.16 6.58
CA ASP A 78 4.30 -4.05 6.72
C ASP A 78 5.76 -4.50 6.89
N ASP A 79 6.01 -5.58 7.63
CA ASP A 79 7.33 -6.19 7.80
C ASP A 79 7.79 -7.09 6.63
N LEU A 80 6.99 -7.24 5.57
CA LEU A 80 7.25 -8.15 4.43
C LEU A 80 7.43 -9.63 4.82
N SER A 81 7.06 -10.00 6.04
CA SER A 81 7.29 -11.33 6.61
C SER A 81 6.36 -12.40 6.04
N TYR A 82 5.17 -12.01 5.58
CA TYR A 82 4.20 -12.92 4.95
C TYR A 82 3.31 -12.20 3.95
N TRP A 83 2.70 -13.01 3.06
CA TRP A 83 1.82 -12.58 1.99
C TRP A 83 0.41 -13.10 2.23
N PHE A 84 -0.58 -12.26 1.95
CA PHE A 84 -1.99 -12.60 2.13
C PHE A 84 -2.57 -13.26 0.87
N PRO A 85 -3.33 -14.37 1.01
CA PRO A 85 -4.07 -14.93 -0.12
C PRO A 85 -5.22 -13.98 -0.51
N PRO A 86 -5.68 -14.00 -1.78
CA PRO A 86 -6.75 -13.13 -2.26
C PRO A 86 -8.08 -13.30 -1.49
N ASN A 87 -8.33 -14.49 -0.94
CA ASN A 87 -9.50 -14.80 -0.14
C ASN A 87 -9.42 -14.33 1.33
N HIS A 88 -8.32 -13.70 1.75
CA HIS A 88 -8.19 -13.21 3.12
C HIS A 88 -9.10 -12.01 3.34
N ILE A 89 -9.86 -11.98 4.44
CA ILE A 89 -10.76 -10.89 4.79
C ILE A 89 -10.14 -10.07 5.91
N PHE A 90 -9.90 -8.79 5.65
CA PHE A 90 -9.49 -7.81 6.63
C PHE A 90 -10.72 -7.14 7.24
N ILE A 91 -10.83 -7.20 8.57
CA ILE A 91 -11.89 -6.52 9.31
C ILE A 91 -11.30 -5.21 9.84
N VAL A 92 -11.82 -4.09 9.34
CA VAL A 92 -11.38 -2.75 9.69
C VAL A 92 -12.43 -2.12 10.59
N GLY A 93 -12.06 -1.87 11.85
CA GLY A 93 -12.87 -1.17 12.83
C GLY A 93 -12.26 0.17 13.25
N GLU A 94 -12.99 0.90 14.10
CA GLU A 94 -12.62 2.23 14.61
C GLU A 94 -11.36 2.22 15.50
N SER A 95 -10.90 1.05 15.95
CA SER A 95 -9.69 0.88 16.77
C SER A 95 -8.59 0.08 16.06
N THR A 96 -8.85 -0.39 14.85
CA THR A 96 -7.94 -1.27 14.11
C THR A 96 -6.95 -0.44 13.32
N SER A 97 -5.65 -0.67 13.49
CA SER A 97 -4.60 -0.05 12.66
C SER A 97 -3.83 -1.16 11.96
N ILE A 98 -4.08 -1.35 10.67
CA ILE A 98 -3.41 -2.37 9.85
C ILE A 98 -2.64 -1.65 8.74
N THR A 99 -1.40 -2.05 8.51
CA THR A 99 -0.59 -1.53 7.42
C THR A 99 -0.20 -2.68 6.49
N LEU A 100 -0.52 -2.53 5.21
CA LEU A 100 -0.25 -3.50 4.15
C LEU A 100 0.59 -2.87 3.06
N LEU A 101 1.34 -3.71 2.36
CA LEU A 101 2.15 -3.33 1.21
C LEU A 101 1.59 -3.96 -0.05
N TYR A 102 1.30 -3.15 -1.06
CA TYR A 102 0.88 -3.61 -2.38
C TYR A 102 2.07 -3.76 -3.30
N ARG A 103 2.40 -5.00 -3.66
CA ARG A 103 3.62 -5.34 -4.42
C ARG A 103 3.41 -6.49 -5.39
N VAL A 104 4.33 -6.62 -6.33
CA VAL A 104 4.44 -7.79 -7.21
C VAL A 104 4.96 -8.98 -6.40
N ARG A 105 4.34 -10.15 -6.59
CA ARG A 105 4.74 -11.43 -5.99
C ARG A 105 5.37 -12.35 -7.00
#